data_AF-A0A7Y1VLH7-F1
#
_entry.id   AF-A0A7Y1VLH7-F1
#
_cell.length_a   1.000
_cell.length_b   1.000
_cell.length_c   1.000
_cell.angle_alpha   90.00
_cell.angle_beta   90.00
_cell.angle_gamma   90.00
#
_symmetry.space_group_name_H-M   'P 1'
#
loop_
_entity.id
_entity.type
_entity.pdbx_description
1 polymer ?
#
loop_
_entity_poly.entity_id
_entity_poly.type
_entity_poly.pdbx_seq_one_letter_code
_entity_poly.pdbx_strand_id
1 'polypeptide(L)'
;AAPFRKVINAKKFKNVWGDLVGDGVKTAPKGFSKEDPNIDLIRKKQFIFVRNFKDSEINSPGFMNEVNKSFKAIRPFFDHMSEILTTDLNGQSLLK
;
A
#
# COMPACT_ATOMS: atom_id res chain seq x y z
N ALA A 1 -2.78 11.67 -6.25
CA ALA A 1 -2.34 10.31 -5.84
C ALA A 1 -1.74 9.44 -6.96
N ALA A 2 -1.34 9.98 -8.13
CA ALA A 2 -0.87 9.15 -9.24
C ALA A 2 0.38 8.29 -8.93
N PRO A 3 1.43 8.81 -8.24
CA PRO A 3 2.58 7.99 -7.83
C PRO A 3 2.19 6.83 -6.91
N PHE A 4 1.37 7.12 -5.89
CA PHE A 4 0.84 6.11 -4.97
C PHE A 4 0.06 5.01 -5.72
N ARG A 5 -0.88 5.40 -6.59
CA ARG A 5 -1.68 4.46 -7.40
C ARG A 5 -0.79 3.64 -8.33
N LYS A 6 0.29 4.20 -8.88
CA LYS A 6 1.25 3.45 -9.72
C LYS A 6 1.92 2.33 -8.93
N VAL A 7 2.29 2.59 -7.68
CA VAL A 7 2.93 1.59 -6.81
C VAL A 7 1.95 0.47 -6.45
N ILE A 8 0.79 0.81 -5.89
CA ILE A 8 -0.14 -0.21 -5.36
C ILE A 8 -0.87 -1.00 -6.47
N ASN A 9 -0.93 -0.49 -7.70
CA ASN A 9 -1.51 -1.19 -8.85
C ASN A 9 -0.47 -1.87 -9.75
N ALA A 10 0.82 -1.82 -9.40
CA ALA A 10 1.83 -2.54 -10.16
C ALA A 10 1.53 -4.04 -10.15
N LYS A 11 1.55 -4.68 -11.33
CA LYS A 11 1.21 -6.11 -11.48
C LYS A 11 1.98 -7.02 -10.51
N LYS A 12 3.29 -6.79 -10.35
CA LYS A 12 4.13 -7.55 -9.41
C LYS A 12 3.69 -7.38 -7.96
N PHE A 13 3.26 -6.18 -7.58
CA PHE A 13 2.76 -5.89 -6.24
C PHE A 13 1.41 -6.58 -6.01
N LYS A 14 0.43 -6.35 -6.91
CA LYS A 14 -0.92 -6.92 -6.79
C LYS A 14 -0.94 -8.44 -6.79
N ASN A 15 -0.08 -9.09 -7.57
CA ASN A 15 0.01 -10.55 -7.60
C ASN A 15 0.40 -11.15 -6.23
N VAL A 16 1.06 -10.37 -5.37
CA VAL A 16 1.51 -10.80 -4.04
C VAL A 16 0.55 -10.34 -2.95
N TRP A 17 0.14 -9.07 -3.01
CA TRP A 17 -0.49 -8.35 -1.90
C TRP A 17 -1.98 -8.07 -2.11
N GLY A 18 -2.50 -8.29 -3.32
CA GLY A 18 -3.89 -8.01 -3.67
C GLY A 18 -4.24 -6.52 -3.63
N ASP A 19 -5.50 -6.24 -3.31
CA ASP A 19 -6.03 -4.89 -3.13
C ASP A 19 -5.90 -4.40 -1.68
N LEU A 20 -6.06 -3.09 -1.49
CA LEU A 20 -6.10 -2.48 -0.17
C LEU A 20 -7.30 -2.99 0.65
N VAL A 21 -7.01 -3.51 1.84
CA VAL A 21 -8.00 -3.97 2.82
C VAL A 21 -8.08 -3.04 4.02
N GLY A 22 -9.04 -3.33 4.91
CA GLY A 22 -9.26 -2.56 6.13
C GLY A 22 -10.34 -1.48 6.00
N ASP A 23 -10.61 -0.84 7.13
CA ASP A 23 -11.77 0.03 7.29
C ASP A 23 -11.68 1.35 6.52
N GLY A 24 -12.86 1.81 6.11
CA GLY A 24 -13.06 3.14 5.58
C GLY A 24 -14.41 3.70 5.98
N VAL A 25 -14.56 5.00 5.91
CA VAL A 25 -15.86 5.65 6.10
C VAL A 25 -16.75 5.42 4.87
N LYS A 26 -18.07 5.38 5.08
CA LYS A 26 -19.05 5.13 4.00
C LYS A 26 -19.25 6.34 3.08
N THR A 27 -19.02 7.55 3.59
CA THR A 27 -19.23 8.81 2.89
C THR A 27 -17.95 9.64 2.88
N ALA A 28 -17.91 10.68 2.04
CA ALA A 28 -16.82 11.65 2.07
C ALA A 28 -16.66 12.25 3.47
N PRO A 29 -15.44 12.31 4.05
CA PRO A 29 -15.19 13.00 5.31
C PRO A 29 -15.49 14.50 5.20
N LYS A 30 -15.73 15.15 6.35
CA LYS A 30 -15.94 16.61 6.40
C LYS A 30 -14.75 17.34 5.77
N GLY A 31 -15.04 18.25 4.84
CA GLY A 31 -14.01 19.04 4.14
C GLY A 31 -13.55 18.45 2.80
N PHE A 32 -14.08 17.30 2.37
CA PHE A 32 -13.79 16.71 1.06
C PHE A 32 -15.05 16.57 0.21
N SER A 33 -14.94 16.88 -1.09
CA SER A 33 -16.02 16.65 -2.07
C SER A 33 -16.19 15.14 -2.32
N LYS A 34 -17.44 14.72 -2.59
CA LYS A 34 -17.73 13.33 -2.98
C LYS A 34 -17.23 13.01 -4.38
N GLU A 35 -17.00 14.03 -5.19
CA GLU A 35 -16.54 13.99 -6.58
C GLU A 35 -15.01 14.07 -6.69
N ASP A 36 -14.28 14.16 -5.57
CA ASP A 36 -12.82 14.13 -5.59
C ASP A 36 -12.32 12.84 -6.26
N PRO A 37 -11.42 12.91 -7.27
CA PRO A 37 -10.93 11.74 -8.00
C PRO A 37 -10.15 10.75 -7.12
N ASN A 38 -9.81 11.11 -5.89
CA ASN A 38 -9.15 10.27 -4.90
C ASN A 38 -10.02 10.00 -3.66
N ILE A 39 -11.33 10.24 -3.75
CA ILE A 39 -12.24 10.05 -2.61
C ILE A 39 -12.24 8.62 -2.07
N ASP A 40 -12.00 7.63 -2.93
CA ASP A 40 -11.83 6.22 -2.55
C ASP A 40 -10.66 6.02 -1.57
N LEU A 41 -9.56 6.76 -1.76
CA LEU A 41 -8.39 6.72 -0.89
C LEU A 41 -8.59 7.58 0.36
N ILE A 42 -9.17 8.78 0.23
CA ILE A 42 -9.44 9.70 1.35
C ILE A 42 -10.38 9.07 2.38
N ARG A 43 -11.31 8.21 1.94
CA ARG A 43 -12.21 7.48 2.83
C ARG A 43 -11.52 6.37 3.64
N LYS A 44 -10.31 5.95 3.28
CA LYS A 44 -9.58 4.90 4.00
C LYS A 44 -9.01 5.45 5.30
N LYS A 45 -9.21 4.73 6.40
CA LYS A 45 -8.55 5.05 7.68
C LYS A 45 -7.11 4.51 7.74
N GLN A 46 -6.83 3.52 6.91
CA GLN A 46 -5.61 2.74 6.92
C GLN A 46 -5.33 2.16 5.52
N PHE A 47 -4.05 1.99 5.20
CA PHE A 47 -3.59 1.38 3.96
C PHE A 47 -2.97 0.01 4.26
N ILE A 48 -3.79 -1.03 4.37
CA ILE A 48 -3.36 -2.38 4.74
C ILE A 48 -3.31 -3.28 3.51
N PHE A 49 -2.26 -4.10 3.46
CA PHE A 49 -2.11 -5.22 2.53
C PHE A 49 -1.92 -6.51 3.30
N VAL A 50 -2.54 -7.59 2.83
CA VAL A 50 -2.47 -8.91 3.47
C VAL A 50 -2.14 -9.95 2.40
N ARG A 51 -1.11 -10.76 2.66
CA ARG A 51 -0.85 -11.99 1.92
C ARG A 51 -1.15 -13.17 2.82
N ASN A 52 -2.13 -13.97 2.42
CA ASN A 52 -2.45 -15.23 3.09
C ASN A 52 -1.66 -16.37 2.44
N PHE A 53 -1.25 -17.34 3.25
CA PHE A 53 -0.59 -18.57 2.80
C PHE A 53 -1.45 -19.77 3.18
N LYS A 54 -1.49 -20.79 2.34
CA LYS A 54 -2.07 -22.09 2.66
C LYS A 54 -1.09 -22.92 3.48
N ASP A 55 -1.58 -23.85 4.28
CA ASP A 55 -0.76 -24.77 5.07
C ASP A 55 0.25 -25.54 4.20
N SER A 56 -0.14 -25.91 2.97
CA SER A 56 0.75 -26.58 2.02
C SER A 56 1.93 -25.70 1.55
N GLU A 57 1.73 -24.38 1.46
CA GLU A 57 2.79 -23.44 1.11
C GLU A 57 3.76 -23.26 2.27
N ILE A 58 3.25 -23.22 3.49
CA ILE A 58 4.05 -23.06 4.73
C ILE A 58 4.97 -24.26 4.93
N ASN A 59 4.46 -25.48 4.69
CA ASN A 59 5.24 -26.72 4.82
C ASN A 59 6.16 -27.00 3.62
N SER A 60 6.13 -26.14 2.58
CA SER A 60 6.98 -26.33 1.41
C SER A 60 8.44 -25.96 1.71
N PRO A 61 9.43 -26.68 1.16
CA PRO A 61 10.85 -26.29 1.30
C PRO A 61 11.16 -24.88 0.77
N GLY A 62 10.30 -24.34 -0.10
CA GLY A 62 10.43 -23.02 -0.70
C GLY A 62 9.78 -21.88 0.08
N PHE A 63 9.13 -22.15 1.22
CA PHE A 63 8.33 -21.15 1.94
C PHE A 63 9.11 -19.86 2.26
N MET A 64 10.32 -19.99 2.80
CA MET A 64 11.16 -18.84 3.13
C MET A 64 11.51 -17.98 1.91
N ASN A 65 11.65 -18.61 0.74
CA ASN A 65 11.86 -17.87 -0.52
C ASN A 65 10.61 -17.09 -0.92
N GLU A 66 9.41 -17.65 -0.73
CA GLU A 66 8.15 -16.96 -0.99
C GLU A 66 7.91 -15.79 -0.03
N VAL A 67 8.25 -15.95 1.26
CA VAL A 67 8.24 -14.85 2.24
C VAL A 67 9.18 -13.73 1.80
N ASN A 68 10.44 -14.05 1.47
CA ASN A 68 11.41 -13.06 1.00
C ASN A 68 10.95 -12.34 -0.29
N LYS A 69 10.41 -13.09 -1.27
CA LYS A 69 9.82 -12.49 -2.48
C LYS A 69 8.68 -11.54 -2.14
N SER A 70 7.84 -11.89 -1.16
CA SER A 70 6.72 -11.05 -0.73
C SER A 70 7.22 -9.72 -0.16
N PHE A 71 8.17 -9.76 0.77
CA PHE A 71 8.76 -8.57 1.36
C PHE A 71 9.49 -7.71 0.32
N LYS A 72 10.19 -8.32 -0.64
CA LYS A 72 10.78 -7.56 -1.76
C LYS A 72 9.73 -6.88 -2.62
N ALA A 73 8.58 -7.52 -2.85
CA ALA A 73 7.50 -6.95 -3.64
C ALA A 73 6.81 -5.75 -2.98
N ILE A 74 6.78 -5.66 -1.64
CA ILE A 74 6.16 -4.51 -0.95
C ILE A 74 7.09 -3.30 -0.82
N ARG A 75 8.42 -3.46 -0.96
CA ARG A 75 9.39 -2.36 -0.75
C ARG A 75 9.05 -1.06 -1.46
N PRO A 76 8.62 -1.03 -2.73
CA PRO A 76 8.27 0.23 -3.40
C PRO A 76 7.18 1.03 -2.70
N PHE A 77 6.26 0.37 -1.99
CA PHE A 77 5.25 1.05 -1.18
C PHE A 77 5.89 1.69 0.06
N PHE A 78 6.79 0.98 0.74
CA PHE A 78 7.51 1.55 1.88
C PHE A 78 8.45 2.69 1.46
N ASP A 79 9.15 2.55 0.34
CA ASP A 79 10.02 3.61 -0.19
C ASP A 79 9.20 4.88 -0.45
N HIS A 80 8.03 4.74 -1.09
CA HIS A 80 7.15 5.86 -1.38
C HIS A 80 6.50 6.47 -0.12
N MET A 81 6.06 5.64 0.84
CA MET A 81 5.52 6.15 2.10
C MET A 81 6.59 6.84 2.95
N SER A 82 7.82 6.32 2.92
CA SER A 82 8.95 6.95 3.61
C SER A 82 9.19 8.32 3.01
N GLU A 83 9.32 8.42 1.68
CA GLU A 83 9.44 9.70 0.96
C GLU A 83 8.34 10.67 1.35
N ILE A 84 7.05 10.28 1.29
CA ILE A 84 5.93 11.18 1.62
C ILE A 84 5.99 11.63 3.08
N LEU A 85 6.21 10.72 4.01
CA LEU A 85 6.16 11.00 5.45
C LEU A 85 7.41 11.74 5.94
N THR A 86 8.49 11.73 5.15
CA THR A 86 9.73 12.45 5.45
C THR A 86 9.97 13.62 4.50
N THR A 87 8.95 14.15 3.84
CA THR A 87 9.06 15.32 2.97
C THR A 87 8.08 16.40 3.42
N ASP A 88 8.54 17.65 3.47
CA ASP A 88 7.69 18.79 3.81
C ASP A 88 6.76 19.21 2.65
N LEU A 89 5.92 20.21 2.90
CA LEU A 89 4.98 20.74 1.90
C LEU A 89 5.68 21.38 0.69
N ASN A 90 6.96 21.74 0.80
CA ASN A 90 7.77 22.33 -0.26
C ASN A 90 8.59 21.27 -1.03
N GLY A 91 8.45 19.99 -0.71
CA GLY A 91 9.20 18.91 -1.35
C GLY A 91 10.61 18.70 -0.77
N GLN A 92 10.94 19.28 0.38
CA GLN A 92 12.24 19.12 1.01
C GLN A 92 12.27 17.93 1.97
N SER A 93 13.35 17.14 1.93
CA SER A 93 13.57 16.04 2.86
C SER A 93 13.70 16.55 4.30
N LEU A 94 12.98 15.91 5.22
CA LEU A 94 13.07 16.10 6.67
C LEU A 94 14.23 15.29 7.30
N LEU A 95 14.79 14.34 6.55
CA LEU A 95 15.94 13.56 6.98
C LEU A 95 17.21 14.39 6.84
N LYS A 96 18.03 14.41 7.89
CA LYS A 96 19.34 15.06 7.96
C LYS A 96 20.45 14.12 7.55
#